data_AF-A0A7R8WQZ3-F1
#
_entry.id   AF-A0A7R8WQZ3-F1
#
_cell.length_a   1.000
_cell.length_b   1.000
_cell.length_c   1.000
_cell.angle_alpha   90.00
_cell.angle_beta   90.00
_cell.angle_gamma   90.00
#
_symmetry.space_group_name_H-M   'P 1'
#
loop_
_entity.id
_entity.type
_entity.pdbx_description
1 polymer ?
#
loop_
_entity_poly.entity_id
_entity_poly.type
_entity_poly.pdbx_seq_one_letter_code
_entity_poly.pdbx_strand_id
1 'polypeptide(L)'
;MATASRNTVPVEDIKNVPIANKKEKKRDDSSESVTPPGPSSPVPLHVNLTIQDADSCSEQFKKFPQALPNGVTKDMLCAGDRGKDTCQNDSGGPLLFDARQNLDGTLVREFVLVGVVSGGIGCGETPGIYTRVSSYTDWILETMLEKSQMNKDAV
;
A
#
# COMPACT_ATOMS: atom_id res chain seq x y z
N MET A 1 31.74 -25.69 -7.16
CA MET A 1 31.66 -24.21 -7.21
C MET A 1 30.23 -23.85 -7.57
N ALA A 2 29.43 -23.43 -6.58
CA ALA A 2 28.05 -22.98 -6.83
C ALA A 2 28.07 -21.46 -6.99
N THR A 3 27.84 -20.98 -8.20
CA THR A 3 27.60 -19.56 -8.48
C THR A 3 26.18 -19.22 -8.07
N ALA A 4 26.02 -18.36 -7.08
CA ALA A 4 24.74 -17.79 -6.71
C ALA A 4 24.29 -16.82 -7.82
N SER A 5 23.29 -17.23 -8.60
CA SER A 5 22.60 -16.34 -9.54
C SER A 5 21.80 -15.32 -8.73
N ARG A 6 22.20 -14.05 -8.80
CA ARG A 6 21.48 -12.93 -8.19
C ARG A 6 20.17 -12.73 -8.96
N ASN A 7 19.08 -13.29 -8.44
CA ASN A 7 17.74 -12.91 -8.86
C ASN A 7 17.35 -11.61 -8.14
N THR A 8 17.90 -10.49 -8.59
CA THR A 8 17.39 -9.16 -8.22
C THR A 8 16.42 -8.74 -9.31
N VAL A 9 15.14 -8.61 -8.96
CA VAL A 9 14.14 -7.97 -9.82
C VAL A 9 14.57 -6.51 -10.03
N PRO A 10 14.74 -6.03 -11.27
CA PRO A 10 15.12 -4.64 -11.54
C PRO A 10 14.11 -3.67 -10.92
N VAL A 11 14.60 -2.64 -10.21
CA VAL A 11 13.78 -1.56 -9.59
C VAL A 11 12.90 -0.83 -10.63
N GLU A 12 13.22 -0.95 -11.91
CA GLU A 12 12.46 -0.36 -13.02
C GLU A 12 11.10 -1.03 -13.25
N ASP A 13 10.90 -2.28 -12.80
CA ASP A 13 9.63 -3.00 -12.94
C ASP A 13 8.59 -2.57 -11.88
N ILE A 14 9.02 -2.00 -10.74
CA ILE A 14 8.12 -1.40 -9.74
C ILE A 14 7.50 -0.09 -10.27
N LYS A 15 8.22 0.61 -11.14
CA LYS A 15 7.75 1.89 -11.72
C LYS A 15 6.60 1.69 -12.73
N ASN A 16 6.45 0.48 -13.28
CA ASN A 16 5.56 0.19 -14.41
C ASN A 16 4.55 -0.93 -14.16
N VAL A 17 4.25 -1.26 -12.90
CA VAL A 17 3.27 -2.30 -12.56
C VAL A 17 1.92 -1.99 -13.26
N PRO A 18 1.47 -2.80 -14.23
CA PRO A 18 0.24 -2.52 -14.97
C PRO A 18 -0.99 -2.71 -14.08
N ILE A 19 -1.75 -1.64 -13.89
CA ILE A 19 -2.95 -1.61 -13.02
C ILE A 19 -4.11 -2.29 -13.77
N ALA A 20 -4.24 -3.61 -13.62
CA ALA A 20 -5.34 -4.36 -14.18
C ALA A 20 -6.62 -4.21 -13.32
N ASN A 21 -7.58 -3.43 -13.80
CA ASN A 21 -8.93 -3.31 -13.24
C ASN A 21 -9.70 -4.63 -13.41
N LYS A 22 -10.09 -5.27 -12.30
CA LYS A 22 -11.09 -6.35 -12.33
C LYS A 22 -12.31 -5.96 -11.51
N LYS A 23 -13.41 -5.66 -12.23
CA LYS A 23 -14.75 -5.39 -11.70
C LYS A 23 -15.27 -6.63 -10.94
N GLU A 24 -15.88 -6.45 -9.77
CA GLU A 24 -17.10 -7.20 -9.38
C GLU A 24 -17.81 -6.73 -8.08
N LYS A 25 -19.10 -6.41 -8.26
CA LYS A 25 -20.33 -6.74 -7.49
C LYS A 25 -20.55 -6.28 -6.03
N LYS A 26 -21.28 -5.15 -5.96
CA LYS A 26 -22.34 -4.67 -5.03
C LYS A 26 -22.68 -5.47 -3.76
N ARG A 27 -22.73 -4.77 -2.62
CA ARG A 27 -23.80 -4.87 -1.61
C ARG A 27 -24.00 -3.50 -0.93
N ASP A 28 -25.27 -3.14 -0.79
CA ASP A 28 -25.77 -1.91 -0.17
C ASP A 28 -25.76 -2.06 1.36
N ASP A 29 -25.36 -1.03 2.13
CA ASP A 29 -26.27 -0.23 2.95
C ASP A 29 -25.52 0.93 3.63
N SER A 30 -26.31 1.94 3.99
CA SER A 30 -26.08 3.28 4.49
C SER A 30 -25.76 3.38 5.98
N SER A 31 -24.96 4.39 6.36
CA SER A 31 -25.31 5.46 7.33
C SER A 31 -24.07 6.16 7.89
N GLU A 32 -24.18 7.48 7.98
CA GLU A 32 -23.17 8.45 8.40
C GLU A 32 -23.19 8.56 9.94
N SER A 33 -22.07 8.26 10.61
CA SER A 33 -21.90 8.46 12.07
C SER A 33 -20.42 8.35 12.42
N VAL A 34 -19.87 9.39 13.06
CA VAL A 34 -18.57 9.35 13.74
C VAL A 34 -18.56 8.13 14.66
N THR A 35 -17.91 7.05 14.24
CA THR A 35 -18.03 5.75 14.90
C THR A 35 -16.95 5.64 15.99
N PRO A 36 -17.32 5.28 17.24
CA PRO A 36 -16.32 4.80 18.20
C PRO A 36 -15.57 3.61 17.58
N PRO A 37 -14.31 3.35 17.96
CA PRO A 37 -13.54 2.25 17.38
C PRO A 37 -14.39 0.97 17.44
N GLY A 38 -14.73 0.46 16.25
CA GLY A 38 -15.46 -0.79 16.13
C GLY A 38 -14.69 -1.92 16.79
N PRO A 39 -15.34 -3.05 17.12
CA PRO A 39 -14.64 -4.17 17.75
C PRO A 39 -13.47 -4.59 16.85
N SER A 40 -12.25 -4.46 17.37
CA SER A 40 -11.06 -4.99 16.71
C SER A 40 -11.21 -6.51 16.60
N SER A 41 -10.95 -7.05 15.41
CA SER A 41 -11.00 -8.50 15.22
C SER A 41 -9.89 -9.18 16.04
N PRO A 42 -10.17 -10.23 16.82
CA PRO A 42 -9.14 -11.03 17.50
C PRO A 42 -8.33 -11.88 16.51
N VAL A 43 -8.76 -11.95 15.25
CA VAL A 43 -8.12 -12.70 14.16
C VAL A 43 -7.64 -11.72 13.08
N PRO A 44 -6.45 -11.92 12.49
CA PRO A 44 -5.99 -11.10 11.37
C PRO A 44 -6.98 -11.14 10.20
N LEU A 45 -7.34 -9.96 9.71
CA LEU A 45 -8.16 -9.78 8.52
C LEU A 45 -7.34 -9.10 7.44
N HIS A 46 -7.75 -9.29 6.19
CA HIS A 46 -7.20 -8.57 5.05
C HIS A 46 -8.35 -8.08 4.16
N VAL A 47 -8.09 -7.02 3.41
CA VAL A 47 -9.03 -6.46 2.45
C VAL A 47 -8.32 -6.22 1.13
N ASN A 48 -9.02 -6.50 0.03
CA ASN A 48 -8.54 -6.16 -1.30
C ASN A 48 -9.03 -4.77 -1.65
N LEU A 49 -8.10 -3.88 -2.00
CA LEU A 49 -8.34 -2.48 -2.31
C LEU A 49 -7.85 -2.15 -3.72
N THR A 50 -8.53 -1.21 -4.35
CA THR A 50 -8.11 -0.63 -5.62
C THR A 50 -7.24 0.60 -5.36
N ILE A 51 -6.07 0.68 -6.02
CA ILE A 51 -5.27 1.93 -6.06
C ILE A 51 -6.03 2.96 -6.89
N GLN A 52 -6.20 4.15 -6.35
CA GLN A 52 -6.87 5.27 -7.01
C GLN A 52 -5.86 6.26 -7.58
N ASP A 53 -6.30 7.00 -8.59
CA ASP A 53 -5.57 8.13 -9.15
C ASP A 53 -5.41 9.25 -8.12
N ALA A 54 -4.25 9.93 -8.14
CA ALA A 54 -3.90 10.93 -7.14
C ALA A 54 -4.82 12.16 -7.19
N ASP A 55 -5.23 12.59 -8.38
CA ASP A 55 -6.11 13.74 -8.55
C ASP A 55 -7.52 13.36 -8.07
N SER A 56 -8.04 12.22 -8.55
CA SER A 56 -9.34 11.70 -8.12
C SER A 56 -9.42 11.46 -6.60
N CYS A 57 -8.32 11.07 -5.97
CA CYS A 57 -8.25 10.90 -4.53
C CYS A 57 -8.23 12.26 -3.82
N SER A 58 -7.40 13.20 -4.28
CA SER A 58 -7.32 14.56 -3.72
C SER A 58 -8.67 15.27 -3.73
N GLU A 59 -9.48 15.07 -4.78
CA GLU A 59 -10.85 15.59 -4.85
C GLU A 59 -11.75 15.09 -3.72
N GLN A 60 -11.61 13.84 -3.30
CA GLN A 60 -12.41 13.25 -2.21
C GLN A 60 -12.04 13.86 -0.84
N PHE A 61 -10.80 14.32 -0.69
CA PHE A 61 -10.30 14.96 0.54
C PHE A 61 -10.60 16.47 0.61
N LYS A 62 -11.18 17.10 -0.42
CA LYS A 62 -11.52 18.55 -0.40
C LYS A 62 -12.49 18.94 0.72
N LYS A 63 -13.32 18.02 1.18
CA LYS A 63 -14.21 18.22 2.34
C LYS A 63 -13.45 18.31 3.67
N PHE A 64 -12.18 17.88 3.68
CA PHE A 64 -11.32 17.77 4.85
C PHE A 64 -9.95 18.39 4.59
N PRO A 65 -9.88 19.70 4.30
CA PRO A 65 -8.64 20.37 3.90
C PRO A 65 -7.55 20.32 4.97
N GLN A 66 -7.90 20.12 6.25
CA GLN A 66 -6.93 19.99 7.33
C GLN A 66 -6.21 18.64 7.34
N ALA A 67 -6.85 17.58 6.81
CA ALA A 67 -6.28 16.24 6.79
C ALA A 67 -5.31 16.04 5.63
N LEU A 68 -5.58 16.68 4.49
CA LEU A 68 -4.74 16.59 3.30
C LEU A 68 -4.64 17.95 2.59
N PRO A 69 -3.97 18.95 3.21
CA PRO A 69 -3.99 20.34 2.74
C PRO A 69 -3.36 20.54 1.37
N ASN A 70 -2.41 19.69 0.99
CA ASN A 70 -1.72 19.75 -0.30
C ASN A 70 -2.19 18.67 -1.28
N GLY A 71 -3.29 17.97 -0.98
CA GLY A 71 -3.70 16.79 -1.73
C GLY A 71 -2.72 15.62 -1.60
N VAL A 72 -2.93 14.59 -2.42
CA VAL A 72 -2.07 13.41 -2.48
C VAL A 72 -0.77 13.80 -3.17
N THR A 73 0.35 13.71 -2.45
CA THR A 73 1.66 14.03 -3.01
C THR A 73 2.27 12.84 -3.74
N LYS A 74 3.37 13.07 -4.46
CA LYS A 74 4.12 12.00 -5.16
C LYS A 74 4.59 10.88 -4.23
N ASP A 75 4.81 11.19 -2.94
CA ASP A 75 5.31 10.24 -1.93
C ASP A 75 4.16 9.48 -1.24
N MET A 76 2.94 9.69 -1.71
CA MET A 76 1.74 9.04 -1.24
C MET A 76 1.11 8.16 -2.33
N LEU A 77 0.37 7.16 -1.86
CA LEU A 77 -0.53 6.32 -2.61
C LEU A 77 -1.91 6.43 -1.98
N CYS A 78 -2.93 6.33 -2.82
CA CYS A 78 -4.30 6.31 -2.39
C CYS A 78 -4.90 4.96 -2.78
N ALA A 79 -5.52 4.26 -1.84
CA ALA A 79 -6.20 3.00 -2.14
C ALA A 79 -7.46 2.86 -1.29
N GLY A 80 -8.52 2.36 -1.88
CA GLY A 80 -9.80 2.26 -1.21
C GLY A 80 -10.91 1.89 -2.18
N ASP A 81 -11.93 1.21 -1.67
CA ASP A 81 -13.17 0.95 -2.39
C ASP A 81 -14.35 1.31 -1.49
N ARG A 82 -15.54 1.46 -2.08
CA ARG A 82 -16.74 1.80 -1.31
C ARG A 82 -16.98 0.78 -0.18
N GLY A 83 -16.91 1.25 1.07
CA GLY A 83 -17.11 0.42 2.27
C GLY A 83 -15.98 -0.57 2.57
N LYS A 84 -14.80 -0.40 1.94
CA LYS A 84 -13.61 -1.23 2.17
C LYS A 84 -12.40 -0.33 2.38
N ASP A 85 -11.78 -0.48 3.53
CA ASP A 85 -10.64 0.34 3.90
C ASP A 85 -9.81 -0.37 4.97
N THR A 86 -8.57 0.09 5.11
CA THR A 86 -7.82 -0.08 6.35
C THR A 86 -8.44 0.82 7.41
N CYS A 87 -8.42 0.39 8.67
CA CYS A 87 -9.08 1.12 9.74
C CYS A 87 -8.13 1.33 10.91
N GLN A 88 -8.70 1.64 12.07
CA GLN A 88 -7.94 1.86 13.30
C GLN A 88 -7.08 0.64 13.61
N ASN A 89 -5.83 0.90 14.01
CA ASN A 89 -4.79 -0.09 14.33
C ASN A 89 -4.16 -0.81 13.13
N ASP A 90 -4.51 -0.45 11.88
CA ASP A 90 -3.79 -0.94 10.69
C ASP A 90 -2.60 -0.04 10.30
N SER A 91 -2.43 1.12 10.96
CA SER A 91 -1.32 2.05 10.70
C SER A 91 0.05 1.37 10.78
N GLY A 92 0.90 1.59 9.78
CA GLY A 92 2.18 0.89 9.63
C GLY A 92 2.08 -0.49 8.96
N GLY A 93 0.87 -0.98 8.70
CA GLY A 93 0.62 -2.23 7.99
C GLY A 93 0.97 -2.17 6.50
N PRO A 94 1.21 -3.33 5.86
CA PRO A 94 1.60 -3.39 4.45
C PRO A 94 0.41 -3.31 3.50
N LEU A 95 0.54 -2.51 2.44
CA LEU A 95 -0.26 -2.63 1.22
C LEU A 95 0.55 -3.44 0.20
N LEU A 96 0.06 -4.65 -0.10
CA LEU A 96 0.72 -5.59 -1.00
C LEU A 96 0.03 -5.61 -2.37
N PHE A 97 0.83 -5.51 -3.43
CA PHE A 97 0.38 -5.74 -4.80
C PHE A 97 0.58 -7.21 -5.18
N ASP A 98 -0.48 -7.86 -5.62
CA ASP A 98 -0.47 -9.25 -6.13
C ASP A 98 0.01 -9.25 -7.59
N ALA A 99 1.33 -9.28 -7.78
CA ALA A 99 1.94 -9.41 -9.09
C ALA A 99 1.88 -10.86 -9.56
N ARG A 100 1.39 -11.06 -10.78
CA ARG A 100 1.42 -12.35 -11.46
C ARG A 100 2.39 -12.26 -12.62
N GLN A 101 3.52 -12.92 -12.49
CA GLN A 101 4.53 -12.97 -13.54
C GLN A 101 4.41 -14.30 -14.29
N ASN A 102 4.43 -14.25 -15.62
CA ASN A 102 4.64 -15.44 -16.42
C ASN A 102 6.14 -15.60 -16.64
N LEU A 103 6.78 -16.37 -15.78
CA LEU A 103 8.17 -16.75 -15.96
C LEU A 103 8.15 -18.12 -16.62
N ASP A 104 8.87 -18.28 -17.74
CA ASP A 104 9.09 -19.60 -18.37
C ASP A 104 7.82 -20.44 -18.66
N GLY A 105 6.67 -19.79 -18.86
CA GLY A 105 5.37 -20.45 -19.08
C GLY A 105 4.65 -20.86 -17.78
N THR A 106 5.24 -20.59 -16.63
CA THR A 106 4.69 -20.79 -15.29
C THR A 106 4.20 -19.46 -14.72
N LEU A 107 2.95 -19.43 -14.26
CA LEU A 107 2.43 -18.30 -13.48
C LEU A 107 2.99 -18.35 -12.07
N VAL A 108 3.90 -17.43 -11.76
CA VAL A 108 4.41 -17.20 -10.41
C VAL A 108 3.65 -16.03 -9.79
N ARG A 109 3.21 -16.23 -8.55
CA ARG A 109 2.53 -15.20 -7.76
C ARG A 109 3.56 -14.57 -6.82
N GLU A 110 3.68 -13.26 -6.88
CA GLU A 110 4.62 -12.48 -6.08
C GLU A 110 3.86 -11.33 -5.41
N PHE A 111 4.11 -11.14 -4.11
CA PHE A 111 3.54 -10.02 -3.37
C PHE A 111 4.61 -8.95 -3.21
N VAL A 112 4.35 -7.78 -3.79
CA VAL A 112 5.25 -6.64 -3.73
C VAL A 112 4.71 -5.62 -2.73
N LEU A 113 5.53 -5.20 -1.77
CA LEU A 113 5.18 -4.11 -0.86
C LEU A 113 5.17 -2.78 -1.63
N VAL A 114 3.98 -2.24 -1.88
CA VAL A 114 3.82 -0.99 -2.66
C VAL A 114 3.51 0.21 -1.78
N GLY A 115 2.91 0.00 -0.61
CA GLY A 115 2.63 1.07 0.32
C GLY A 115 2.61 0.64 1.79
N VAL A 116 2.66 1.63 2.68
CA VAL A 116 2.53 1.45 4.13
C VAL A 116 1.37 2.31 4.61
N VAL A 117 0.45 1.74 5.39
CA VAL A 117 -0.74 2.47 5.89
C VAL A 117 -0.30 3.70 6.68
N SER A 118 -0.71 4.89 6.23
CA SER A 118 -0.37 6.16 6.89
C SER A 118 -1.58 6.78 7.58
N GLY A 119 -2.76 6.71 6.99
CA GLY A 119 -3.97 7.29 7.58
C GLY A 119 -5.14 7.37 6.61
N GLY A 120 -6.20 8.07 7.01
CA GLY A 120 -7.45 8.22 6.26
C GLY A 120 -8.47 8.96 7.10
N ILE A 121 -9.66 9.20 6.55
CA ILE A 121 -10.78 9.83 7.26
C ILE A 121 -11.98 8.91 7.21
N GLY A 122 -12.47 8.57 8.41
CA GLY A 122 -13.41 7.46 8.57
C GLY A 122 -12.78 6.13 8.16
N CYS A 123 -13.53 5.04 8.29
CA CYS A 123 -13.14 3.75 7.71
C CYS A 123 -14.06 3.49 6.52
N GLY A 124 -13.52 3.64 5.30
CA GLY A 124 -14.26 3.44 4.06
C GLY A 124 -15.18 4.59 3.64
N GLU A 125 -15.08 5.75 4.32
CA GLU A 125 -15.73 7.00 3.90
C GLU A 125 -14.90 7.73 2.83
N THR A 126 -13.59 7.75 3.03
CA THR A 126 -12.60 8.19 2.05
C THR A 126 -11.64 7.03 1.78
N PRO A 127 -10.91 7.04 0.66
CA PRO A 127 -9.84 6.08 0.45
C PRO A 127 -8.72 6.26 1.50
N GLY A 128 -8.06 5.17 1.87
CA GLY A 128 -6.86 5.23 2.70
C GLY A 128 -5.68 5.89 1.98
N ILE A 129 -4.86 6.59 2.76
CA ILE A 129 -3.59 7.19 2.36
C ILE A 129 -2.45 6.30 2.86
N TYR A 130 -1.55 5.97 1.94
CA TYR A 130 -0.41 5.10 2.14
C TYR A 130 0.87 5.84 1.77
N THR A 131 1.95 5.60 2.50
CA THR A 131 3.29 6.02 2.08
C THR A 131 3.70 5.20 0.86
N ARG A 132 4.11 5.85 -0.22
CA ARG A 132 4.58 5.18 -1.44
C ARG A 132 5.97 4.60 -1.21
N VAL A 133 6.09 3.27 -1.14
CA VAL A 133 7.38 2.61 -0.82
C VAL A 133 8.44 2.92 -1.88
N SER A 134 8.06 3.02 -3.15
CA SER A 134 8.98 3.35 -4.24
C SER A 134 9.60 4.75 -4.15
N SER A 135 9.01 5.69 -3.39
CA SER A 135 9.63 6.99 -3.12
C SER A 135 10.78 6.91 -2.11
N TYR A 136 10.88 5.82 -1.36
CA TYR A 136 11.81 5.67 -0.24
C TYR A 136 12.79 4.50 -0.42
N THR A 137 12.85 3.87 -1.60
CA THR A 137 13.71 2.70 -1.83
C THR A 137 15.17 2.98 -1.57
N ASP A 138 15.66 4.15 -1.99
CA ASP A 138 17.07 4.53 -1.84
C ASP A 138 17.41 4.63 -0.35
N TRP A 139 16.59 5.37 0.41
CA TRP A 139 16.73 5.48 1.87
C TRP A 139 16.64 4.13 2.58
N ILE A 140 15.70 3.26 2.17
CA ILE A 140 15.56 1.91 2.75
C ILE A 140 16.83 1.11 2.53
N LEU A 141 17.35 1.09 1.29
CA LEU A 141 18.55 0.33 0.94
C LEU A 141 19.79 0.86 1.66
N GLU A 142 19.99 2.17 1.67
CA GLU A 142 21.09 2.81 2.39
C GLU A 142 21.04 2.46 3.88
N THR A 143 19.88 2.61 4.53
CA THR A 143 19.69 2.30 5.95
C THR A 143 19.96 0.83 6.26
N MET A 144 19.55 -0.09 5.38
CA MET A 144 19.81 -1.52 5.56
C MET A 144 21.29 -1.85 5.42
N LEU A 145 21.98 -1.24 4.45
CA LEU A 145 23.41 -1.46 4.20
C LEU A 145 24.26 -0.92 5.35
N GLU A 146 24.00 0.30 5.82
CA GLU A 146 24.70 0.90 6.97
C GLU A 146 24.61 0.02 8.22
N LYS A 147 23.39 -0.42 8.58
CA LYS A 147 23.17 -1.29 9.74
C LYS A 147 23.81 -2.66 9.58
N SER A 148 23.86 -3.19 8.35
CA SER A 148 24.52 -4.46 8.08
C SER A 148 26.03 -4.38 8.28
N GLN A 149 26.64 -3.22 8.03
CA GLN A 149 28.06 -2.98 8.20
C GLN A 149 28.41 -2.78 9.67
N MET A 150 27.61 -2.01 10.41
CA MET A 150 27.77 -1.86 11.86
C MET A 150 27.73 -3.19 12.62
N ASN A 151 26.92 -4.15 12.17
CA ASN A 151 26.85 -5.49 12.78
C ASN A 151 28.06 -6.38 12.45
N LYS A 152 28.81 -6.08 11.38
CA LYS A 152 30.04 -6.83 11.02
C LYS A 152 31.26 -6.29 11.74
N ASP A 153 31.29 -5.00 12.03
CA ASP A 153 32.39 -4.34 12.74
C ASP A 153 32.26 -4.48 14.28
N ALA A 154 31.18 -5.11 14.75
CA ALA A 154 30.88 -5.40 16.15
C ALA A 154 31.22 -6.85 16.58
N VAL A 155 31.87 -7.65 15.73
CA VAL A 155 32.32 -9.04 16.00
C VAL A 155 33.83 -9.14 15.98
#